data_AF-A0A9N9JZD3-F1
#
_entry.id   AF-A0A9N9JZD3-F1
#
_cell.length_a   1.000
_cell.length_b   1.000
_cell.length_c   1.000
_cell.angle_alpha   90.00
_cell.angle_beta   90.00
_cell.angle_gamma   90.00
#
_symmetry.space_group_name_H-M   'P 1'
#
loop_
_entity.id
_entity.type
_entity.pdbx_description
1 polymer ?
#
loop_
_entity_poly.entity_id
_entity_poly.type
_entity_poly.pdbx_seq_one_letter_code
_entity_poly.pdbx_strand_id
1 'polypeptide(L)'
;SDDDVRAVAASILIPIADYFVQLAPNKIPEIVTVLWDCLKDLKDDLTASTASADASDQRLYPFFRHTITSVRVAVLNTLLTFLGMDEVEEWVDHRTFSLVFQNIIVEEKRDVLYISLKVWSRLLSHVSKPVEKNKLFNFTSQHIGSWFSIVMTPLGTPIERRLFYIPDGPIPMETTPITVTSPSNNSRRRNSNRNNNGGDIAVTSGGYSIDTGMLQQDFALVSVDTILRGRVIASKGLGMLMSCWPSESLESTFKEYIINCLSSSWALSKQLAAVITEEWSRSVMEKEPQNNQSSLIQNLPLASILSNAMISILESNPPRECQAMLNTFVSVGKVNSDIIPPLPTYVLGEKIQTDNSTSLFGIEIAAEFSTDVFNNLLSHVSVKNRRSSNDDTQSQLQDRQRRVVSSIGYYEASKQKNDTIVFAAIAGAVVALRVLPSKLNPVIRSIMNSIKSEENFELQKRSASTLASLVELCSYEDNTIR
;
A
#
# COMPACT_ATOMS: atom_id res chain seq x y z
N SER A 1 -15.97 -33.47 13.04
CA SER A 1 -16.75 -33.44 11.79
C SER A 1 -15.99 -34.23 10.72
N ASP A 2 -16.57 -34.41 9.52
CA ASP A 2 -15.87 -35.01 8.37
C ASP A 2 -14.55 -34.25 8.04
N ASP A 3 -14.52 -32.93 8.24
CA ASP A 3 -13.32 -32.10 8.11
C ASP A 3 -12.17 -32.50 9.04
N ASP A 4 -12.47 -32.77 10.32
CA ASP A 4 -11.44 -33.19 11.28
C ASP A 4 -10.83 -34.53 10.88
N VAL A 5 -11.65 -35.45 10.35
CA VAL A 5 -11.20 -36.75 9.86
C VAL A 5 -10.31 -36.57 8.63
N ARG A 6 -10.69 -35.69 7.69
CA ARG A 6 -9.88 -35.35 6.51
C ARG A 6 -8.56 -34.69 6.89
N ALA A 7 -8.57 -33.77 7.85
CA ALA A 7 -7.36 -33.10 8.34
C ALA A 7 -6.39 -34.09 9.01
N VAL A 8 -6.91 -35.00 9.85
CA VAL A 8 -6.10 -36.05 10.49
C VAL A 8 -5.56 -37.03 9.44
N ALA A 9 -6.38 -37.49 8.50
CA ALA A 9 -5.96 -38.38 7.42
C ALA A 9 -4.84 -37.75 6.56
N ALA A 10 -4.99 -36.48 6.18
CA ALA A 10 -3.95 -35.75 5.47
C ALA A 10 -2.66 -35.65 6.29
N SER A 11 -2.76 -35.38 7.60
CA SER A 11 -1.58 -35.30 8.48
C SER A 11 -0.81 -36.61 8.61
N ILE A 12 -1.49 -37.75 8.51
CA ILE A 12 -0.88 -39.09 8.51
C ILE A 12 -0.10 -39.35 7.22
N LEU A 13 -0.55 -38.78 6.09
CA LEU A 13 0.09 -38.98 4.80
C LEU A 13 1.37 -38.15 4.64
N ILE A 14 1.47 -36.98 5.29
CA ILE A 14 2.60 -36.05 5.15
C ILE A 14 3.97 -36.71 5.40
N PRO A 15 4.22 -37.42 6.52
CA PRO A 15 5.55 -37.96 6.82
C PRO A 15 5.98 -39.10 5.89
N ILE A 16 5.03 -39.74 5.20
CA ILE A 16 5.28 -40.89 4.34
C ILE A 16 5.14 -40.56 2.85
N ALA A 17 4.85 -39.31 2.48
CA ALA A 17 4.55 -38.93 1.10
C ALA A 17 5.66 -39.35 0.12
N ASP A 18 6.92 -39.04 0.44
CA ASP A 18 8.07 -39.38 -0.40
C ASP A 18 8.24 -40.89 -0.58
N TYR A 19 8.06 -41.65 0.51
CA TYR A 19 8.13 -43.11 0.48
C TYR A 19 6.96 -43.72 -0.29
N PHE A 20 5.77 -43.16 -0.16
CA PHE A 20 4.58 -43.64 -0.84
C PHE A 20 4.70 -43.45 -2.36
N VAL A 21 5.21 -42.31 -2.81
CA VAL A 21 5.50 -42.06 -4.24
C VAL A 21 6.48 -43.08 -4.81
N GLN A 22 7.50 -43.48 -4.03
CA GLN A 22 8.47 -44.48 -4.45
C GLN A 22 7.90 -45.91 -4.46
N LEU A 23 7.08 -46.27 -3.46
CA LEU A 23 6.61 -47.64 -3.25
C LEU A 23 5.36 -48.00 -4.05
N ALA A 24 4.46 -47.04 -4.28
CA ALA A 24 3.17 -47.27 -4.92
C ALA A 24 2.82 -46.18 -5.97
N PRO A 25 3.67 -45.96 -7.00
CA PRO A 25 3.43 -44.92 -8.00
C PRO A 25 2.08 -45.08 -8.72
N ASN A 26 1.63 -46.32 -8.90
CA ASN A 26 0.37 -46.68 -9.54
C ASN A 26 -0.87 -46.15 -8.79
N LYS A 27 -0.73 -45.86 -7.49
CA LYS A 27 -1.80 -45.38 -6.61
C LYS A 27 -1.82 -43.86 -6.46
N ILE A 28 -0.79 -43.18 -6.95
CA ILE A 28 -0.69 -41.72 -6.90
C ILE A 28 -1.86 -41.02 -7.59
N PRO A 29 -2.31 -41.42 -8.81
CA PRO A 29 -3.44 -40.76 -9.44
C PRO A 29 -4.71 -40.81 -8.59
N GLU A 30 -4.99 -41.98 -7.98
CA GLU A 30 -6.15 -42.19 -7.10
C GLU A 30 -6.11 -41.27 -5.86
N ILE A 31 -4.96 -41.20 -5.20
CA ILE A 31 -4.77 -40.33 -4.02
C ILE A 31 -4.86 -38.86 -4.38
N VAL A 32 -4.25 -38.45 -5.49
CA VAL A 32 -4.32 -37.07 -5.99
C VAL A 32 -5.77 -36.68 -6.26
N THR A 33 -6.55 -37.55 -6.90
CA THR A 33 -7.99 -37.33 -7.12
C THR A 33 -8.74 -37.15 -5.79
N VAL A 34 -8.52 -38.04 -4.81
CA VAL A 34 -9.17 -37.94 -3.49
C VAL A 34 -8.79 -36.64 -2.76
N LEU A 35 -7.52 -36.25 -2.78
CA LEU A 35 -7.07 -34.99 -2.18
C LEU A 35 -7.73 -33.78 -2.86
N TRP A 36 -7.87 -33.83 -4.18
CA TRP A 36 -8.55 -32.79 -4.96
C TRP A 36 -10.06 -32.74 -4.77
N ASP A 37 -10.69 -33.88 -4.50
CA ASP A 37 -12.11 -33.96 -4.17
C ASP A 37 -12.37 -33.48 -2.74
N CYS A 38 -11.46 -33.74 -1.81
CA CYS A 38 -11.53 -33.15 -0.46
C CYS A 38 -11.56 -31.62 -0.50
N LEU A 39 -10.90 -30.98 -1.46
CA LEU A 39 -10.97 -29.53 -1.65
C LEU A 39 -12.28 -29.06 -2.32
N LYS A 40 -13.01 -29.93 -3.04
CA LYS A 40 -14.33 -29.61 -3.60
C LYS A 40 -15.40 -29.59 -2.53
N ASP A 41 -15.39 -30.57 -1.64
CA ASP A 41 -16.44 -30.76 -0.64
C ASP A 41 -16.44 -29.67 0.45
N LEU A 42 -15.38 -28.87 0.58
CA LEU A 42 -15.43 -27.60 1.34
C LEU A 42 -16.38 -26.56 0.72
N LYS A 43 -16.81 -26.75 -0.54
CA LYS A 43 -17.67 -25.85 -1.33
C LYS A 43 -19.14 -26.30 -1.36
N ASP A 44 -19.41 -27.61 -1.23
CA ASP A 44 -20.72 -28.19 -1.55
C ASP A 44 -21.85 -27.94 -0.53
N ASP A 45 -21.55 -27.44 0.67
CA ASP A 45 -22.62 -27.03 1.61
C ASP A 45 -23.37 -25.76 1.16
N LEU A 46 -22.84 -24.96 0.24
CA LEU A 46 -23.47 -23.71 -0.22
C LEU A 46 -23.08 -23.36 -1.67
N THR A 47 -23.72 -24.01 -2.66
CA THR A 47 -24.26 -23.48 -3.93
C THR A 47 -24.15 -24.45 -5.11
N ALA A 48 -25.29 -25.02 -5.50
CA ALA A 48 -25.46 -25.86 -6.68
C ALA A 48 -25.59 -25.01 -7.95
N SER A 49 -24.55 -24.29 -8.40
CA SER A 49 -24.55 -23.58 -9.70
C SER A 49 -23.16 -23.07 -10.05
N THR A 50 -22.26 -23.92 -10.56
CA THR A 50 -21.20 -23.55 -11.52
C THR A 50 -20.42 -24.81 -11.91
N ALA A 51 -20.98 -25.57 -12.86
CA ALA A 51 -20.28 -26.67 -13.50
C ALA A 51 -19.64 -26.18 -14.82
N SER A 52 -18.37 -25.80 -14.76
CA SER A 52 -17.45 -25.87 -15.90
C SER A 52 -16.18 -26.58 -15.44
N ALA A 53 -15.67 -27.49 -16.28
CA ALA A 53 -14.99 -28.70 -15.86
C ALA A 53 -13.48 -28.61 -15.58
N ASP A 54 -12.82 -27.44 -15.68
CA ASP A 54 -11.34 -27.35 -15.57
C ASP A 54 -10.88 -26.75 -14.23
N ALA A 55 -11.49 -27.25 -13.15
CA ALA A 55 -11.66 -26.53 -11.89
C ALA A 55 -10.68 -26.92 -10.76
N SER A 56 -9.51 -27.52 -10.99
CA SER A 56 -8.59 -27.87 -9.88
C SER A 56 -7.95 -26.66 -9.21
N ASP A 57 -7.54 -25.66 -9.99
CA ASP A 57 -6.66 -24.60 -9.49
C ASP A 57 -7.45 -23.44 -8.86
N GLN A 58 -8.70 -23.26 -9.31
CA GLN A 58 -9.67 -22.36 -8.67
C GLN A 58 -10.08 -22.83 -7.26
N ARG A 59 -9.87 -24.11 -6.92
CA ARG A 59 -10.13 -24.64 -5.56
C ARG A 59 -9.13 -24.14 -4.53
N LEU A 60 -7.97 -23.64 -4.97
CA LEU A 60 -6.96 -23.08 -4.07
C LEU A 60 -7.29 -21.65 -3.62
N TYR A 61 -8.18 -20.94 -4.34
CA TYR A 61 -8.46 -19.52 -4.11
C TYR A 61 -8.92 -19.19 -2.67
N PRO A 62 -9.82 -19.98 -2.04
CA PRO A 62 -10.23 -19.73 -0.65
C PRO A 62 -9.07 -19.80 0.36
N PHE A 63 -8.01 -20.54 0.04
CA PHE A 63 -6.89 -20.79 0.96
C PHE A 63 -5.78 -19.72 0.89
N PHE A 64 -5.85 -18.78 -0.07
CA PHE A 64 -4.90 -17.66 -0.15
C PHE A 64 -4.87 -16.82 1.13
N ARG A 65 -6.03 -16.61 1.75
CA ARG A 65 -6.20 -15.83 2.99
C ARG A 65 -6.59 -16.71 4.18
N HIS A 66 -6.05 -17.92 4.23
CA HIS A 66 -6.27 -18.84 5.34
C HIS A 66 -5.61 -18.33 6.64
N THR A 67 -6.27 -18.53 7.78
CA THR A 67 -5.78 -18.07 9.10
C THR A 67 -4.43 -18.67 9.49
N ILE A 68 -4.19 -19.92 9.08
CA ILE A 68 -2.91 -20.62 9.30
C ILE A 68 -1.89 -20.21 8.23
N THR A 69 -0.75 -19.68 8.66
CA THR A 69 0.32 -19.20 7.78
C THR A 69 0.93 -20.29 6.90
N SER A 70 1.13 -21.51 7.42
CA SER A 70 1.67 -22.62 6.63
C SER A 70 0.76 -23.03 5.47
N VAL A 71 -0.57 -22.92 5.63
CA VAL A 71 -1.54 -23.17 4.55
C VAL A 71 -1.36 -22.14 3.44
N ARG A 72 -1.25 -20.85 3.77
CA ARG A 72 -0.99 -19.79 2.79
C ARG A 72 0.32 -20.02 2.02
N VAL A 73 1.39 -20.41 2.73
CA VAL A 73 2.68 -20.78 2.10
C VAL A 73 2.53 -21.98 1.17
N ALA A 74 1.82 -23.02 1.59
CA ALA A 74 1.59 -24.21 0.78
C ALA A 74 0.85 -23.87 -0.51
N VAL A 75 -0.21 -23.07 -0.45
CA VAL A 75 -0.96 -22.59 -1.64
C VAL A 75 -0.02 -21.90 -2.62
N LEU A 76 0.77 -20.93 -2.15
CA LEU A 76 1.69 -20.19 -3.01
C LEU A 76 2.77 -21.08 -3.63
N ASN A 77 3.31 -22.04 -2.87
CA ASN A 77 4.28 -23.01 -3.39
C ASN A 77 3.66 -23.96 -4.41
N THR A 78 2.41 -24.40 -4.21
CA THR A 78 1.68 -25.20 -5.19
C THR A 78 1.52 -24.44 -6.52
N LEU A 79 1.18 -23.15 -6.47
CA LEU A 79 1.11 -22.32 -7.67
C LEU A 79 2.48 -22.16 -8.35
N LEU A 80 3.57 -22.03 -7.59
CA LEU A 80 4.93 -22.02 -8.16
C LEU A 80 5.26 -23.33 -8.88
N THR A 81 4.82 -24.46 -8.33
CA THR A 81 4.98 -25.77 -8.98
C THR A 81 4.19 -25.82 -10.29
N PHE A 82 2.93 -25.42 -10.29
CA PHE A 82 2.09 -25.39 -11.50
C PHE A 82 2.65 -24.46 -12.58
N LEU A 83 3.15 -23.28 -12.20
CA LEU A 83 3.79 -22.35 -13.14
C LEU A 83 5.13 -22.87 -13.70
N GLY A 84 5.71 -23.89 -13.06
CA GLY A 84 6.94 -24.56 -13.51
C GLY A 84 6.72 -25.78 -14.40
N MET A 85 5.47 -26.19 -14.62
CA MET A 85 5.11 -27.32 -15.48
C MET A 85 4.80 -26.84 -16.90
N ASP A 86 5.31 -27.53 -17.92
CA ASP A 86 5.16 -27.11 -19.33
C ASP A 86 3.84 -27.56 -19.97
N GLU A 87 3.15 -28.54 -19.39
CA GLU A 87 1.99 -29.24 -19.99
C GLU A 87 0.63 -28.91 -19.33
N VAL A 88 0.56 -27.92 -18.45
CA VAL A 88 -0.70 -27.60 -17.74
C VAL A 88 -1.59 -26.73 -18.63
N GLU A 89 -2.85 -27.16 -18.80
CA GLU A 89 -3.92 -26.38 -19.42
C GLU A 89 -4.04 -24.99 -18.77
N GLU A 90 -4.50 -24.01 -19.55
CA GLU A 90 -4.40 -22.59 -19.21
C GLU A 90 -5.36 -22.18 -18.07
N TRP A 91 -4.93 -22.39 -16.83
CA TRP A 91 -5.65 -21.99 -15.61
C TRP A 91 -5.39 -20.54 -15.20
N VAL A 92 -4.32 -19.94 -15.71
CA VAL A 92 -3.92 -18.57 -15.39
C VAL A 92 -4.85 -17.57 -16.05
N ASP A 93 -5.45 -16.71 -15.24
CA ASP A 93 -6.38 -15.69 -15.70
C ASP A 93 -6.36 -14.42 -14.83
N HIS A 94 -7.25 -13.46 -15.15
CA HIS A 94 -7.39 -12.21 -14.41
C HIS A 94 -7.66 -12.39 -12.90
N ARG A 95 -8.33 -13.48 -12.50
CA ARG A 95 -8.66 -13.79 -11.10
C ARG A 95 -7.39 -14.18 -10.34
N THR A 96 -6.56 -15.03 -10.95
CA THR A 96 -5.25 -15.41 -10.40
C THR A 96 -4.39 -14.18 -10.14
N PHE A 97 -4.26 -13.29 -11.13
CA PHE A 97 -3.51 -12.04 -10.98
C PHE A 97 -4.07 -11.18 -9.84
N SER A 98 -5.39 -11.01 -9.78
CA SER A 98 -6.04 -10.22 -8.73
C SER A 98 -5.79 -10.78 -7.33
N LEU A 99 -5.93 -12.10 -7.14
CA LEU A 99 -5.70 -12.75 -5.84
C LEU A 99 -4.25 -12.65 -5.38
N VAL A 100 -3.29 -12.89 -6.27
CA VAL A 100 -1.86 -12.78 -5.92
C VAL A 100 -1.49 -11.35 -5.59
N PHE A 101 -1.98 -10.36 -6.36
CA PHE A 101 -1.73 -8.95 -6.07
C PHE A 101 -2.36 -8.52 -4.75
N GLN A 102 -3.58 -8.94 -4.47
CA GLN A 102 -4.24 -8.72 -3.18
C GLN A 102 -3.46 -9.34 -2.03
N ASN A 103 -2.94 -10.54 -2.21
CA ASN A 103 -2.09 -11.20 -1.22
C ASN A 103 -0.89 -10.32 -0.87
N ILE A 104 -0.24 -9.72 -1.88
CA ILE A 104 0.88 -8.80 -1.68
C ILE A 104 0.45 -7.55 -0.86
N ILE A 105 -0.78 -7.07 -1.02
CA ILE A 105 -1.29 -5.88 -0.32
C ILE A 105 -1.62 -6.17 1.15
N VAL A 106 -2.25 -7.30 1.46
CA VAL A 106 -2.79 -7.60 2.80
C VAL A 106 -1.96 -8.61 3.59
N GLU A 107 -0.85 -9.12 3.06
CA GLU A 107 0.00 -10.06 3.79
C GLU A 107 0.87 -9.37 4.85
N GLU A 108 0.71 -9.78 6.10
CA GLU A 108 1.52 -9.30 7.23
C GLU A 108 2.86 -10.03 7.36
N LYS A 109 2.90 -11.33 7.03
CA LYS A 109 4.08 -12.16 7.23
C LYS A 109 5.08 -11.94 6.10
N ARG A 110 6.26 -11.42 6.47
CA ARG A 110 7.37 -11.11 5.56
C ARG A 110 7.65 -12.23 4.54
N ASP A 111 7.77 -13.47 5.00
CA ASP A 111 8.15 -14.59 4.13
C ASP A 111 7.05 -14.93 3.13
N VAL A 112 5.79 -14.93 3.57
CA VAL A 112 4.62 -15.18 2.69
C VAL A 112 4.50 -14.08 1.63
N LEU A 113 4.77 -12.82 2.02
CA LEU A 113 4.77 -11.68 1.12
C LEU A 113 5.83 -11.84 0.01
N TYR A 114 7.05 -12.28 0.35
CA TYR A 114 8.10 -12.53 -0.65
C TYR A 114 7.78 -13.72 -1.56
N ILE A 115 7.17 -14.79 -1.04
CA ILE A 115 6.70 -15.90 -1.88
C ILE A 115 5.59 -15.40 -2.82
N SER A 116 4.70 -14.52 -2.35
CA SER A 116 3.64 -13.94 -3.19
C SER A 116 4.20 -13.10 -4.33
N LEU A 117 5.23 -12.28 -4.07
CA LEU A 117 5.95 -11.56 -5.12
C LEU A 117 6.67 -12.53 -6.09
N LYS A 118 7.21 -13.66 -5.59
CA LYS A 118 7.82 -14.68 -6.44
C LYS A 118 6.78 -15.33 -7.36
N VAL A 119 5.59 -15.65 -6.85
CA VAL A 119 4.45 -16.14 -7.65
C VAL A 119 4.08 -15.10 -8.71
N TRP A 120 3.95 -13.83 -8.32
CA TRP A 120 3.67 -12.73 -9.25
C TRP A 120 4.68 -12.65 -10.40
N SER A 121 5.98 -12.68 -10.10
CA SER A 121 7.04 -12.69 -11.11
C SER A 121 6.94 -13.89 -12.06
N ARG A 122 6.61 -15.08 -11.54
CA ARG A 122 6.42 -16.28 -12.36
C ARG A 122 5.16 -16.21 -13.23
N LEU A 123 4.07 -15.65 -12.72
CA LEU A 123 2.85 -15.40 -13.50
C LEU A 123 3.15 -14.47 -14.69
N LEU A 124 3.80 -13.33 -14.42
CA LEU A 124 4.20 -12.39 -15.46
C LEU A 124 5.08 -13.07 -16.52
N SER A 125 6.07 -13.85 -16.10
CA SER A 125 6.98 -14.56 -17.01
C SER A 125 6.25 -15.63 -17.84
N HIS A 126 5.26 -16.31 -17.25
CA HIS A 126 4.45 -17.32 -17.92
C HIS A 126 3.63 -16.70 -19.06
N VAL A 127 2.85 -15.64 -18.77
CA VAL A 127 1.97 -15.00 -19.77
C VAL A 127 2.67 -14.07 -20.76
N SER A 128 3.94 -13.74 -20.51
CA SER A 128 4.76 -12.90 -21.40
C SER A 128 5.55 -13.72 -22.43
N LYS A 129 5.34 -15.03 -22.51
CA LYS A 129 5.97 -15.89 -23.52
C LYS A 129 5.56 -15.42 -24.94
N PRO A 130 6.46 -15.49 -25.94
CA PRO A 130 6.26 -14.86 -27.26
C PRO A 130 5.09 -15.43 -28.06
N VAL A 131 4.60 -16.63 -27.71
CA VAL A 131 3.42 -17.28 -28.31
C VAL A 131 2.11 -16.64 -27.82
N GLU A 132 2.14 -15.95 -26.67
CA GLU A 132 0.97 -15.52 -25.91
C GLU A 132 0.78 -14.00 -25.87
N LYS A 133 1.18 -13.32 -26.96
CA LYS A 133 1.05 -11.86 -27.06
C LYS A 133 -0.39 -11.43 -26.77
N ASN A 134 -0.53 -10.42 -25.90
CA ASN A 134 -1.77 -9.79 -25.43
C ASN A 134 -2.53 -10.49 -24.28
N LYS A 135 -2.16 -11.72 -23.85
CA LYS A 135 -2.83 -12.34 -22.68
C LYS A 135 -2.66 -11.52 -21.42
N LEU A 136 -1.44 -11.04 -21.17
CA LEU A 136 -1.14 -10.14 -20.05
C LEU A 136 -2.07 -8.92 -20.05
N PHE A 137 -2.18 -8.24 -21.19
CA PHE A 137 -3.04 -7.08 -21.35
C PHE A 137 -4.51 -7.43 -21.04
N ASN A 138 -5.02 -8.53 -21.60
CA ASN A 138 -6.40 -8.97 -21.39
C ASN A 138 -6.69 -9.30 -19.91
N PHE A 139 -5.75 -9.93 -19.20
CA PHE A 139 -5.95 -10.34 -17.82
C PHE A 139 -5.80 -9.21 -16.81
N THR A 140 -5.06 -8.14 -17.13
CA THR A 140 -4.65 -7.17 -16.11
C THR A 140 -5.10 -5.74 -16.40
N SER A 141 -5.37 -5.36 -17.66
CA SER A 141 -5.70 -3.98 -18.05
C SER A 141 -6.86 -3.38 -17.25
N GLN A 142 -7.95 -4.13 -17.05
CA GLN A 142 -9.12 -3.66 -16.29
C GLN A 142 -8.84 -3.44 -14.79
N HIS A 143 -7.77 -4.04 -14.24
CA HIS A 143 -7.43 -3.99 -12.83
C HIS A 143 -6.36 -2.93 -12.49
N ILE A 144 -5.72 -2.32 -13.48
CA ILE A 144 -4.64 -1.34 -13.24
C ILE A 144 -5.15 -0.18 -12.39
N GLY A 145 -6.31 0.39 -12.72
CA GLY A 145 -6.88 1.49 -11.96
C GLY A 145 -7.12 1.15 -10.49
N SER A 146 -7.72 -0.02 -10.21
CA SER A 146 -7.97 -0.46 -8.83
C SER A 146 -6.68 -0.75 -8.08
N TRP A 147 -5.69 -1.38 -8.71
CA TRP A 147 -4.39 -1.64 -8.09
C TRP A 147 -3.65 -0.35 -7.72
N PHE A 148 -3.64 0.66 -8.60
CA PHE A 148 -3.08 1.98 -8.26
C PHE A 148 -3.84 2.63 -7.10
N SER A 149 -5.18 2.61 -7.12
CA SER A 149 -5.98 3.17 -6.01
C SER A 149 -5.68 2.48 -4.66
N ILE A 150 -5.55 1.15 -4.65
CA ILE A 150 -5.22 0.37 -3.45
C ILE A 150 -3.80 0.71 -2.96
N VAL A 151 -2.81 0.69 -3.84
CA VAL A 151 -1.40 0.95 -3.48
C VAL A 151 -1.22 2.38 -2.96
N MET A 152 -1.87 3.35 -3.59
CA MET A 152 -1.72 4.77 -3.26
C MET A 152 -2.65 5.25 -2.12
N THR A 153 -3.40 4.34 -1.48
CA THR A 153 -4.29 4.69 -0.35
C THR A 153 -3.46 5.33 0.78
N PRO A 154 -3.82 6.53 1.28
CA PRO A 154 -3.11 7.20 2.37
C PRO A 154 -3.00 6.35 3.64
N LEU A 155 -1.91 6.53 4.39
CA LEU A 155 -1.72 5.84 5.67
C LEU A 155 -2.82 6.20 6.66
N GLY A 156 -3.38 5.20 7.33
CA GLY A 156 -4.43 5.36 8.35
C GLY A 156 -5.82 5.60 7.76
N THR A 157 -5.97 5.55 6.44
CA THR A 157 -7.29 5.50 5.78
C THR A 157 -7.63 4.06 5.39
N PRO A 158 -8.85 3.57 5.65
CA PRO A 158 -9.23 2.23 5.25
C PRO A 158 -9.13 2.03 3.74
N ILE A 159 -8.61 0.87 3.33
CA ILE A 159 -8.56 0.45 1.93
C ILE A 159 -9.97 0.05 1.49
N GLU A 160 -10.39 0.54 0.32
CA GLU A 160 -11.69 0.21 -0.24
C GLU A 160 -11.78 -1.26 -0.65
N ARG A 161 -12.52 -2.05 0.15
CA ARG A 161 -12.71 -3.50 -0.09
C ARG A 161 -13.36 -3.82 -1.43
N ARG A 162 -14.18 -2.92 -1.98
CA ARG A 162 -14.81 -3.08 -3.31
C ARG A 162 -13.82 -3.19 -4.47
N LEU A 163 -12.56 -2.79 -4.25
CA LEU A 163 -11.50 -2.88 -5.24
C LEU A 163 -10.83 -4.26 -5.25
N PHE A 164 -11.14 -5.11 -4.27
CA PHE A 164 -10.64 -6.47 -4.19
C PHE A 164 -11.58 -7.40 -4.95
N TYR A 165 -11.00 -8.26 -5.78
CA TYR A 165 -11.63 -9.45 -6.29
C TYR A 165 -11.96 -10.40 -5.13
N ILE A 166 -13.23 -10.79 -5.07
CA ILE A 166 -13.74 -11.80 -4.15
C ILE A 166 -13.99 -13.06 -5.00
N PRO A 167 -13.34 -14.20 -4.70
CA PRO A 167 -13.65 -15.46 -5.37
C PRO A 167 -15.14 -15.79 -5.25
N ASP A 168 -15.75 -16.32 -6.32
CA ASP A 168 -17.13 -16.78 -6.27
C ASP A 168 -17.28 -17.92 -5.23
N GLY A 169 -17.96 -17.62 -4.13
CA GLY A 169 -18.22 -18.53 -3.01
C GLY A 169 -18.09 -17.82 -1.66
N PRO A 170 -18.81 -18.25 -0.62
CA PRO A 170 -18.62 -17.67 0.70
C PRO A 170 -17.19 -18.00 1.16
N ILE A 171 -16.38 -16.94 1.35
CA ILE A 171 -15.22 -17.02 2.23
C ILE A 171 -15.74 -17.55 3.57
N PRO A 172 -15.04 -18.44 4.29
CA PRO A 172 -15.49 -18.95 5.60
C PRO A 172 -15.86 -17.88 6.65
N MET A 173 -15.75 -16.58 6.36
CA MET A 173 -15.93 -15.47 7.31
C MET A 173 -16.33 -14.15 6.63
N GLU A 174 -17.31 -14.12 5.72
CA GLU A 174 -17.97 -12.84 5.40
C GLU A 174 -19.21 -12.65 6.29
N THR A 175 -19.01 -11.93 7.40
CA THR A 175 -20.11 -11.39 8.20
C THR A 175 -20.78 -10.26 7.42
N THR A 176 -22.10 -10.35 7.28
CA THR A 176 -22.93 -9.20 6.93
C THR A 176 -22.61 -8.01 7.85
N PRO A 177 -22.60 -6.76 7.36
CA PRO A 177 -22.35 -5.60 8.21
C PRO A 177 -23.43 -5.54 9.30
N ILE A 178 -23.03 -5.52 10.58
CA ILE A 178 -23.93 -5.13 11.66
C ILE A 178 -24.21 -3.64 11.45
N THR A 179 -25.38 -3.32 10.89
CA THR A 179 -25.96 -2.00 11.01
C THR A 179 -26.21 -1.77 12.49
N VAL A 180 -25.34 -0.97 13.14
CA VAL A 180 -25.56 -0.53 14.51
C VAL A 180 -26.70 0.49 14.48
N THR A 181 -27.94 0.01 14.47
CA THR A 181 -29.09 0.86 14.77
C THR A 181 -29.10 1.09 16.28
N SER A 182 -28.70 2.28 16.71
CA SER A 182 -28.90 2.76 18.07
C SER A 182 -30.37 2.54 18.47
N PRO A 183 -30.67 1.96 19.65
CA PRO A 183 -32.06 1.86 20.09
C PRO A 183 -32.56 3.25 20.43
N SER A 184 -33.45 3.78 19.59
CA SER A 184 -34.21 4.98 19.89
C SER A 184 -35.18 4.68 21.03
N ASN A 185 -35.03 5.41 22.13
CA ASN A 185 -36.00 5.48 23.20
C ASN A 185 -37.35 5.92 22.62
N ASN A 186 -38.32 4.99 22.58
CA ASN A 186 -39.73 5.37 22.55
C ASN A 186 -40.54 4.44 23.46
N SER A 187 -40.98 5.04 24.56
CA SER A 187 -42.01 4.55 25.45
C SER A 187 -43.29 4.14 24.70
N ARG A 188 -43.85 2.97 24.99
CA ARG A 188 -45.26 2.78 25.42
C ARG A 188 -45.62 1.29 25.67
N ARG A 189 -46.22 1.09 26.85
CA ARG A 189 -46.93 -0.08 27.40
C ARG A 189 -47.76 -0.91 26.41
N ARG A 190 -47.74 -2.26 26.50
CA ARG A 190 -48.82 -3.11 27.11
C ARG A 190 -48.56 -4.64 26.99
N ASN A 191 -48.68 -5.32 28.14
CA ASN A 191 -49.19 -6.68 28.43
C ASN A 191 -49.09 -7.85 27.42
N SER A 192 -48.38 -8.93 27.80
CA SER A 192 -48.96 -10.18 28.37
C SER A 192 -48.25 -11.47 27.91
N ASN A 193 -48.05 -12.38 28.89
CA ASN A 193 -47.86 -13.83 28.82
C ASN A 193 -46.53 -14.46 28.34
N ARG A 194 -45.75 -14.86 29.37
CA ARG A 194 -45.16 -16.20 29.61
C ARG A 194 -45.22 -17.21 28.45
N ASN A 195 -44.05 -17.66 28.02
CA ASN A 195 -43.62 -19.04 28.32
C ASN A 195 -42.10 -19.21 28.20
N ASN A 196 -41.53 -19.90 29.19
CA ASN A 196 -40.16 -20.39 29.21
C ASN A 196 -39.91 -21.34 28.04
N ASN A 197 -38.75 -21.21 27.40
CA ASN A 197 -37.88 -22.34 27.08
C ASN A 197 -36.44 -21.83 26.95
N GLY A 198 -35.55 -22.43 27.72
CA GLY A 198 -34.12 -22.17 27.65
C GLY A 198 -33.61 -22.50 26.25
N GLY A 199 -33.02 -21.50 25.61
CA GLY A 199 -32.24 -21.67 24.39
C GLY A 199 -30.83 -21.22 24.71
N ASP A 200 -29.89 -22.15 24.60
CA ASP A 200 -28.46 -21.91 24.68
C ASP A 200 -28.10 -20.64 23.89
N ILE A 201 -27.40 -19.72 24.55
CA ILE A 201 -26.71 -18.63 23.85
C ILE A 201 -25.59 -19.31 23.09
N ALA A 202 -25.90 -19.77 21.87
CA ALA A 202 -24.90 -20.09 20.88
C ALA A 202 -24.12 -18.79 20.63
N VAL A 203 -22.96 -18.68 21.29
CA VAL A 203 -21.90 -17.79 20.87
C VAL A 203 -21.49 -18.30 19.50
N THR A 204 -22.16 -17.81 18.46
CA THR A 204 -21.69 -17.95 17.09
C THR A 204 -20.36 -17.22 17.04
N SER A 205 -19.28 -18.00 17.02
CA SER A 205 -17.92 -17.54 16.87
C SER A 205 -17.82 -16.80 15.53
N GLY A 206 -18.11 -15.49 15.55
CA GLY A 206 -17.96 -14.60 14.42
C GLY A 206 -16.50 -14.63 13.99
N GLY A 207 -16.23 -15.27 12.87
CA GLY A 207 -14.90 -15.45 12.37
C GLY A 207 -14.25 -14.11 12.01
N TYR A 208 -13.11 -13.81 12.62
CA TYR A 208 -12.33 -12.61 12.32
C TYR A 208 -11.56 -12.81 11.01
N SER A 209 -11.86 -11.99 9.98
CA SER A 209 -11.01 -11.93 8.78
C SER A 209 -9.61 -11.46 9.18
N ILE A 210 -8.60 -12.27 8.84
CA ILE A 210 -7.18 -11.98 9.14
C ILE A 210 -6.70 -10.68 8.49
N ASP A 211 -7.41 -10.20 7.46
CA ASP A 211 -7.04 -9.01 6.69
C ASP A 211 -7.54 -7.72 7.36
N THR A 212 -8.33 -7.82 8.42
CA THR A 212 -9.02 -6.66 9.01
C THR A 212 -8.05 -5.55 9.42
N GLY A 213 -6.93 -5.90 10.06
CA GLY A 213 -5.92 -4.92 10.48
C GLY A 213 -5.27 -4.20 9.30
N MET A 214 -4.88 -4.96 8.27
CA MET A 214 -4.28 -4.42 7.04
C MET A 214 -5.26 -3.58 6.21
N LEU A 215 -6.52 -4.01 6.10
CA LEU A 215 -7.56 -3.31 5.34
C LEU A 215 -8.00 -2.02 6.03
N GLN A 216 -8.14 -2.02 7.36
CA GLN A 216 -8.47 -0.81 8.10
C GLN A 216 -7.27 0.11 8.32
N GLN A 217 -6.05 -0.39 8.07
CA GLN A 217 -4.81 0.27 8.44
C GLN A 217 -4.78 0.65 9.93
N ASP A 218 -5.28 -0.25 10.78
CA ASP A 218 -5.32 -0.05 12.22
C ASP A 218 -3.93 -0.25 12.82
N PHE A 219 -3.28 0.86 13.18
CA PHE A 219 -1.94 0.86 13.74
C PHE A 219 -1.82 0.18 15.11
N ALA A 220 -2.94 -0.10 15.79
CA ALA A 220 -2.95 -0.90 17.01
C ALA A 220 -2.83 -2.41 16.72
N LEU A 221 -3.31 -2.85 15.56
CA LEU A 221 -3.27 -4.25 15.14
C LEU A 221 -2.06 -4.56 14.26
N VAL A 222 -1.68 -3.62 13.38
CA VAL A 222 -0.59 -3.81 12.42
C VAL A 222 0.33 -2.60 12.39
N SER A 223 1.63 -2.83 12.52
CA SER A 223 2.62 -1.75 12.45
C SER A 223 2.63 -1.03 11.10
N VAL A 224 2.93 0.28 11.13
CA VAL A 224 3.11 1.11 9.93
C VAL A 224 4.14 0.50 8.98
N ASP A 225 5.24 -0.05 9.51
CA ASP A 225 6.28 -0.70 8.70
C ASP A 225 5.77 -1.93 7.93
N THR A 226 4.83 -2.67 8.49
CA THR A 226 4.24 -3.85 7.81
C THR A 226 3.35 -3.41 6.65
N ILE A 227 2.52 -2.38 6.86
CA ILE A 227 1.69 -1.78 5.80
C ILE A 227 2.58 -1.21 4.69
N LEU A 228 3.59 -0.42 5.05
CA LEU A 228 4.55 0.17 4.11
C LEU A 228 5.31 -0.90 3.33
N ARG A 229 5.72 -1.99 3.97
CA ARG A 229 6.37 -3.12 3.29
C ARG A 229 5.45 -3.71 2.22
N GLY A 230 4.18 -3.98 2.56
CA GLY A 230 3.19 -4.45 1.58
C GLY A 230 3.06 -3.50 0.39
N ARG A 231 3.01 -2.18 0.64
CA ARG A 231 2.96 -1.16 -0.42
C ARG A 231 4.20 -1.13 -1.31
N VAL A 232 5.39 -1.15 -0.73
CA VAL A 232 6.65 -1.16 -1.49
C VAL A 232 6.77 -2.42 -2.35
N ILE A 233 6.38 -3.59 -1.82
CA ILE A 233 6.39 -4.85 -2.58
C ILE A 233 5.32 -4.85 -3.68
N ALA A 234 4.13 -4.29 -3.44
CA ALA A 234 3.11 -4.12 -4.47
C ALA A 234 3.57 -3.16 -5.58
N SER A 235 4.21 -2.04 -5.22
CA SER A 235 4.85 -1.12 -6.16
C SER A 235 5.91 -1.82 -7.01
N LYS A 236 6.70 -2.73 -6.41
CA LYS A 236 7.62 -3.59 -7.15
C LYS A 236 6.89 -4.52 -8.12
N GLY A 237 5.77 -5.12 -7.70
CA GLY A 237 4.92 -5.91 -8.58
C GLY A 237 4.37 -5.12 -9.78
N LEU A 238 3.92 -3.87 -9.57
CA LEU A 238 3.47 -2.98 -10.65
C LEU A 238 4.62 -2.60 -11.60
N GLY A 239 5.82 -2.32 -11.06
CA GLY A 239 7.00 -2.07 -11.91
C GLY A 239 7.37 -3.28 -12.78
N MET A 240 7.32 -4.49 -12.22
CA MET A 240 7.50 -5.73 -12.98
C MET A 240 6.46 -5.89 -14.08
N LEU A 241 5.18 -5.60 -13.78
CA LEU A 241 4.09 -5.64 -14.76
C LEU A 241 4.35 -4.67 -15.92
N MET A 242 4.72 -3.43 -15.62
CA MET A 242 5.07 -2.44 -16.64
C MET A 242 6.21 -2.92 -17.55
N SER A 243 7.18 -3.65 -17.01
CA SER A 243 8.30 -4.18 -17.82
C SER A 243 7.88 -5.30 -18.79
N CYS A 244 6.74 -5.93 -18.55
CA CYS A 244 6.16 -6.95 -19.43
C CYS A 244 5.09 -6.38 -20.37
N TRP A 245 4.74 -5.10 -20.22
CA TRP A 245 3.63 -4.49 -20.94
C TRP A 245 3.97 -4.28 -22.42
N PRO A 246 2.99 -4.38 -23.34
CA PRO A 246 3.21 -4.04 -24.75
C PRO A 246 3.66 -2.59 -24.93
N SER A 247 4.81 -2.39 -25.58
CA SER A 247 5.46 -1.09 -25.75
C SER A 247 4.55 -0.04 -26.40
N GLU A 248 3.66 -0.47 -27.31
CA GLU A 248 2.73 0.41 -28.04
C GLU A 248 1.66 1.04 -27.14
N SER A 249 1.32 0.39 -26.03
CA SER A 249 0.25 0.83 -25.11
C SER A 249 0.77 1.23 -23.73
N LEU A 250 2.07 1.10 -23.48
CA LEU A 250 2.67 1.36 -22.17
C LEU A 250 2.48 2.82 -21.74
N GLU A 251 2.81 3.78 -22.60
CA GLU A 251 2.67 5.20 -22.27
C GLU A 251 1.20 5.56 -22.03
N SER A 252 0.30 5.17 -22.94
CA SER A 252 -1.13 5.50 -22.84
C SER A 252 -1.79 4.88 -21.59
N THR A 253 -1.29 3.73 -21.14
CA THR A 253 -1.83 3.04 -19.97
C THR A 253 -1.33 3.65 -18.66
N PHE A 254 -0.02 3.93 -18.51
CA PHE A 254 0.56 4.22 -17.19
C PHE A 254 0.94 5.69 -16.95
N LYS A 255 1.13 6.50 -17.99
CA LYS A 255 1.64 7.88 -17.88
C LYS A 255 0.81 8.72 -16.91
N GLU A 256 -0.49 8.77 -17.13
CA GLU A 256 -1.40 9.60 -16.30
C GLU A 256 -1.42 9.14 -14.84
N TYR A 257 -1.41 7.83 -14.58
CA TYR A 257 -1.38 7.32 -13.21
C TYR A 257 -0.11 7.78 -12.48
N ILE A 258 1.07 7.61 -13.08
CA ILE A 258 2.34 7.92 -12.43
C ILE A 258 2.51 9.43 -12.27
N ILE A 259 2.21 10.23 -13.30
CA ILE A 259 2.33 11.70 -13.24
C ILE A 259 1.38 12.31 -12.21
N ASN A 260 0.13 11.82 -12.13
CA ASN A 260 -0.82 12.28 -11.12
C ASN A 260 -0.38 11.91 -9.70
N CYS A 261 0.24 10.73 -9.52
CA CYS A 261 0.80 10.34 -8.23
C CYS A 261 2.02 11.19 -7.84
N LEU A 262 2.93 11.48 -8.78
CA LEU A 262 4.09 12.36 -8.55
C LEU A 262 3.69 13.81 -8.24
N SER A 263 2.58 14.26 -8.81
CA SER A 263 2.02 15.60 -8.59
C SER A 263 1.09 15.68 -7.37
N SER A 264 0.78 14.54 -6.72
CA SER A 264 -0.14 14.46 -5.59
C SER A 264 0.37 15.21 -4.36
N SER A 265 -0.52 15.77 -3.53
CA SER A 265 -0.12 16.35 -2.24
C SER A 265 0.34 15.31 -1.21
N TRP A 266 0.08 14.02 -1.46
CA TRP A 266 0.42 12.94 -0.53
C TRP A 266 1.85 12.44 -0.75
N ALA A 267 2.71 12.59 0.27
CA ALA A 267 4.11 12.14 0.23
C ALA A 267 4.23 10.65 -0.12
N LEU A 268 3.39 9.79 0.47
CA LEU A 268 3.37 8.36 0.17
C LEU A 268 3.10 8.08 -1.32
N SER A 269 2.16 8.81 -1.93
CA SER A 269 1.82 8.63 -3.35
C SER A 269 3.01 8.98 -4.25
N LYS A 270 3.70 10.10 -3.97
CA LYS A 270 4.93 10.48 -4.68
C LYS A 270 6.03 9.42 -4.52
N GLN A 271 6.24 8.97 -3.28
CA GLN A 271 7.23 7.96 -2.96
C GLN A 271 6.97 6.66 -3.72
N LEU A 272 5.75 6.12 -3.64
CA LEU A 272 5.40 4.84 -4.26
C LEU A 272 5.41 4.93 -5.79
N ALA A 273 5.04 6.07 -6.38
CA ALA A 273 5.16 6.30 -7.83
C ALA A 273 6.63 6.28 -8.30
N ALA A 274 7.52 6.89 -7.52
CA ALA A 274 8.95 6.79 -7.76
C ALA A 274 9.46 5.35 -7.62
N VAL A 275 9.06 4.63 -6.57
CA VAL A 275 9.39 3.21 -6.39
C VAL A 275 8.90 2.35 -7.57
N ILE A 276 7.68 2.55 -8.07
CA ILE A 276 7.16 1.83 -9.25
C ILE A 276 8.06 2.08 -10.46
N THR A 277 8.44 3.33 -10.70
CA THR A 277 9.29 3.71 -11.84
C THR A 277 10.69 3.11 -11.70
N GLU A 278 11.24 3.12 -10.50
CA GLU A 278 12.54 2.52 -10.18
C GLU A 278 12.52 1.00 -10.45
N GLU A 279 11.51 0.29 -9.96
CA GLU A 279 11.37 -1.17 -10.13
C GLU A 279 11.04 -1.55 -11.58
N TRP A 280 10.28 -0.72 -12.29
CA TRP A 280 10.05 -0.87 -13.73
C TRP A 280 11.38 -0.82 -14.48
N SER A 281 12.19 0.22 -14.24
CA SER A 281 13.50 0.36 -14.86
C SER A 281 14.39 -0.86 -14.61
N ARG A 282 14.53 -1.27 -13.35
CA ARG A 282 15.34 -2.45 -12.99
C ARG A 282 14.84 -3.72 -13.67
N SER A 283 13.53 -3.92 -13.73
CA SER A 283 12.93 -5.11 -14.36
C SER A 283 13.17 -5.14 -15.88
N VAL A 284 13.20 -3.98 -16.55
CA VAL A 284 13.58 -3.89 -17.97
C VAL A 284 15.05 -4.27 -18.15
N MET A 285 15.93 -3.75 -17.29
CA MET A 285 17.37 -4.07 -17.34
C MET A 285 17.68 -5.55 -17.08
N GLU A 286 16.98 -6.20 -16.15
CA GLU A 286 17.15 -7.63 -15.87
C GLU A 286 16.82 -8.51 -17.08
N LYS A 287 15.90 -8.07 -17.96
CA LYS A 287 15.54 -8.81 -19.18
C LYS A 287 16.49 -8.58 -20.34
N GLU A 288 17.11 -7.41 -20.42
CA GLU A 288 18.05 -7.03 -21.48
C GLU A 288 19.47 -6.77 -20.95
N PRO A 289 20.16 -7.78 -20.38
CA PRO A 289 21.47 -7.59 -19.75
C PRO A 289 22.56 -7.12 -20.73
N GLN A 290 22.36 -7.30 -22.05
CA GLN A 290 23.30 -6.83 -23.07
C GLN A 290 23.21 -5.31 -23.34
N ASN A 291 22.09 -4.66 -22.98
CA ASN A 291 21.85 -3.23 -23.19
C ASN A 291 22.10 -2.39 -21.93
N ASN A 292 22.79 -2.94 -20.92
CA ASN A 292 23.01 -2.33 -19.59
C ASN A 292 23.66 -0.94 -19.62
N GLN A 293 24.25 -0.52 -20.74
CA GLN A 293 24.91 0.77 -20.93
C GLN A 293 24.05 1.83 -21.62
N SER A 294 22.93 1.46 -22.26
CA SER A 294 22.06 2.42 -22.95
C SER A 294 21.04 3.01 -21.97
N SER A 295 20.86 4.33 -22.00
CA SER A 295 19.84 5.00 -21.18
C SER A 295 18.45 4.58 -21.66
N LEU A 296 17.56 4.14 -20.75
CA LEU A 296 16.20 3.74 -21.11
C LEU A 296 15.40 4.87 -21.76
N ILE A 297 15.80 6.13 -21.52
CA ILE A 297 15.22 7.32 -22.17
C ILE A 297 15.31 7.25 -23.69
N GLN A 298 16.38 6.69 -24.24
CA GLN A 298 16.59 6.65 -25.69
C GLN A 298 15.65 5.67 -26.38
N ASN A 299 15.18 4.65 -25.64
CA ASN A 299 14.38 3.56 -26.19
C ASN A 299 12.88 3.69 -25.85
N LEU A 300 12.54 4.42 -24.78
CA LEU A 300 11.18 4.49 -24.24
C LEU A 300 10.75 5.95 -23.97
N PRO A 301 9.78 6.51 -24.74
CA PRO A 301 9.29 7.88 -24.53
C PRO A 301 8.78 8.14 -23.11
N LEU A 302 8.11 7.16 -22.50
CA LEU A 302 7.63 7.26 -21.12
C LEU A 302 8.77 7.48 -20.11
N ALA A 303 9.93 6.83 -20.30
CA ALA A 303 11.08 7.01 -19.41
C ALA A 303 11.60 8.45 -19.42
N SER A 304 11.60 9.10 -20.59
CA SER A 304 11.96 10.52 -20.74
C SER A 304 11.01 11.44 -19.96
N ILE A 305 9.70 11.24 -20.13
CA ILE A 305 8.65 12.04 -19.47
C ILE A 305 8.77 11.92 -17.94
N LEU A 306 8.89 10.69 -17.44
CA LEU A 306 8.99 10.44 -16.00
C LEU A 306 10.29 10.99 -15.42
N SER A 307 11.43 10.80 -16.09
CA SER A 307 12.71 11.35 -15.67
C SER A 307 12.67 12.87 -15.56
N ASN A 308 12.16 13.56 -16.59
CA ASN A 308 12.06 15.03 -16.58
C ASN A 308 11.17 15.56 -15.45
N ALA A 309 10.02 14.91 -15.20
CA ALA A 309 9.15 15.26 -14.08
C ALA A 309 9.86 15.08 -12.73
N MET A 310 10.58 13.97 -12.56
CA MET A 310 11.33 13.65 -11.33
C MET A 310 12.52 14.58 -11.10
N ILE A 311 13.29 14.90 -12.14
CA ILE A 311 14.40 15.86 -12.06
C ILE A 311 13.84 17.24 -11.70
N SER A 312 12.73 17.67 -12.30
CA SER A 312 12.06 18.92 -11.92
C SER A 312 11.69 18.95 -10.44
N ILE A 313 11.18 17.84 -9.88
CA ILE A 313 10.89 17.74 -8.45
C ILE A 313 12.17 17.81 -7.60
N LEU A 314 13.26 17.16 -8.00
CA LEU A 314 14.55 17.20 -7.28
C LEU A 314 15.24 18.57 -7.34
N GLU A 315 15.11 19.28 -8.46
CA GLU A 315 15.67 20.61 -8.66
C GLU A 315 14.81 21.71 -8.06
N SER A 316 13.49 21.50 -7.98
CA SER A 316 12.63 22.32 -7.15
C SER A 316 13.08 22.18 -5.70
N ASN A 317 13.28 23.31 -5.01
CA ASN A 317 13.37 23.24 -3.55
C ASN A 317 12.11 22.53 -3.04
N PRO A 318 12.18 21.71 -1.98
CA PRO A 318 10.96 21.26 -1.33
C PRO A 318 10.04 22.44 -1.16
N PRO A 319 8.79 22.39 -1.66
CA PRO A 319 7.84 23.44 -1.36
C PRO A 319 7.82 23.59 0.17
N ARG A 320 8.20 24.77 0.66
CA ARG A 320 8.02 25.14 2.06
C ARG A 320 6.53 25.36 2.27
N GLU A 321 5.74 24.31 2.29
CA GLU A 321 4.31 24.46 2.57
C GLU A 321 3.73 23.17 3.14
N CYS A 322 2.80 23.37 4.06
CA CYS A 322 2.36 22.42 5.07
C CYS A 322 0.94 21.99 4.76
N GLN A 323 0.84 20.91 3.98
CA GLN A 323 -0.39 20.52 3.30
C GLN A 323 -1.05 19.26 3.90
N ALA A 324 -0.57 18.75 5.04
CA ALA A 324 -0.92 17.39 5.50
C ALA A 324 -1.56 17.28 6.90
N MET A 325 -1.80 18.38 7.65
CA MET A 325 -2.30 18.28 9.04
C MET A 325 -3.71 18.87 9.24
N LEU A 326 -4.51 18.82 8.19
CA LEU A 326 -5.73 19.60 8.09
C LEU A 326 -6.99 18.95 8.68
N ASN A 327 -6.99 17.65 8.92
CA ASN A 327 -8.25 16.95 9.20
C ASN A 327 -8.61 16.77 10.67
N THR A 328 -7.98 17.49 11.62
CA THR A 328 -8.22 17.19 13.06
C THR A 328 -8.60 18.36 13.95
N PHE A 329 -8.45 19.63 13.52
CA PHE A 329 -8.61 20.76 14.44
C PHE A 329 -9.96 21.50 14.36
N VAL A 330 -10.80 21.19 13.37
CA VAL A 330 -12.15 21.75 13.25
C VAL A 330 -13.10 21.23 14.34
N SER A 331 -12.83 20.05 14.94
CA SER A 331 -13.78 19.42 15.86
C SER A 331 -13.77 19.96 17.29
N VAL A 332 -12.71 20.63 17.76
CA VAL A 332 -12.51 20.85 19.23
C VAL A 332 -12.51 22.34 19.67
N GLY A 333 -12.33 23.30 18.77
CA GLY A 333 -11.79 24.62 19.17
C GLY A 333 -12.73 25.68 19.78
N LYS A 334 -14.02 25.75 19.40
CA LYS A 334 -15.06 26.72 19.85
C LYS A 334 -14.59 27.98 20.64
N VAL A 335 -14.06 29.04 20.00
CA VAL A 335 -13.75 30.35 20.64
C VAL A 335 -14.24 31.55 19.80
N ASN A 336 -14.54 32.67 20.48
CA ASN A 336 -15.33 33.85 20.07
C ASN A 336 -14.54 34.93 19.30
N SER A 337 -15.23 35.73 18.46
CA SER A 337 -14.74 36.27 17.17
C SER A 337 -14.01 37.63 17.15
N ASP A 338 -14.01 38.44 18.21
CA ASP A 338 -13.82 39.90 18.02
C ASP A 338 -12.43 40.47 18.35
N ILE A 339 -11.47 39.65 18.80
CA ILE A 339 -10.10 40.09 19.20
C ILE A 339 -9.01 39.40 18.36
N ILE A 340 -9.40 38.48 17.48
CA ILE A 340 -8.48 37.58 16.79
C ILE A 340 -8.23 38.18 15.39
N PRO A 341 -6.97 38.48 14.99
CA PRO A 341 -6.68 38.82 13.60
C PRO A 341 -7.22 37.68 12.72
N PRO A 342 -7.95 37.97 11.63
CA PRO A 342 -8.68 36.96 10.88
C PRO A 342 -7.69 35.93 10.36
N LEU A 343 -7.65 34.78 11.03
CA LEU A 343 -6.94 33.64 10.52
C LEU A 343 -7.72 33.17 9.30
N PRO A 344 -7.03 32.86 8.20
CA PRO A 344 -7.65 32.24 7.05
C PRO A 344 -8.66 31.15 7.41
N THR A 345 -9.87 31.27 6.88
CA THR A 345 -10.95 30.29 7.08
C THR A 345 -10.62 28.93 6.49
N TYR A 346 -9.74 28.92 5.50
CA TYR A 346 -9.29 27.71 4.80
C TYR A 346 -7.80 27.52 5.06
N VAL A 347 -7.44 26.27 5.29
CA VAL A 347 -6.04 25.88 5.42
C VAL A 347 -5.61 25.32 4.05
N LEU A 348 -4.30 25.29 3.80
CA LEU A 348 -3.72 24.89 2.51
C LEU A 348 -4.39 23.60 1.97
N GLY A 349 -4.83 23.55 0.69
CA GLY A 349 -5.33 22.35 -0.03
C GLY A 349 -6.69 21.76 0.37
N GLU A 350 -7.50 22.48 1.14
CA GLU A 350 -8.95 22.23 1.25
C GLU A 350 -9.72 22.71 -0.01
N LYS A 351 -9.14 23.67 -0.76
CA LYS A 351 -9.61 24.14 -2.06
C LYS A 351 -8.43 24.43 -2.98
N ILE A 352 -8.61 24.26 -4.28
CA ILE A 352 -7.70 24.80 -5.30
C ILE A 352 -7.76 26.33 -5.16
N GLN A 353 -6.64 27.00 -4.94
CA GLN A 353 -6.59 28.46 -5.01
C GLN A 353 -7.00 28.89 -6.42
N THR A 354 -8.22 29.41 -6.57
CA THR A 354 -8.67 30.02 -7.82
C THR A 354 -8.32 31.51 -7.88
N ASP A 355 -8.10 32.15 -6.72
CA ASP A 355 -7.79 33.58 -6.60
C ASP A 355 -6.68 33.87 -5.57
N ASN A 356 -5.77 34.79 -5.91
CA ASN A 356 -4.67 35.28 -5.04
C ASN A 356 -5.15 36.10 -3.81
N SER A 357 -6.45 36.28 -3.62
CA SER A 357 -7.04 37.12 -2.57
C SER A 357 -7.37 36.37 -1.28
N THR A 358 -7.32 35.03 -1.28
CA THR A 358 -7.60 34.22 -0.08
C THR A 358 -6.28 33.82 0.57
N SER A 359 -5.88 34.53 1.63
CA SER A 359 -4.80 34.08 2.53
C SER A 359 -5.19 32.73 3.13
N LEU A 360 -4.26 31.78 3.26
CA LEU A 360 -4.44 30.42 3.80
C LEU A 360 -3.55 30.23 5.03
N PHE A 361 -4.04 29.56 6.08
CA PHE A 361 -3.31 29.46 7.36
C PHE A 361 -2.15 28.45 7.25
N GLY A 362 -0.90 28.90 7.43
CA GLY A 362 0.33 28.10 7.26
C GLY A 362 1.20 28.00 8.52
N ILE A 363 2.31 27.25 8.47
CA ILE A 363 3.26 27.17 9.60
C ILE A 363 3.98 28.49 9.80
N GLU A 364 4.23 29.23 8.75
CA GLU A 364 4.81 30.56 8.80
C GLU A 364 3.89 31.49 9.59
N ILE A 365 2.57 31.44 9.31
CA ILE A 365 1.55 32.19 10.04
C ILE A 365 1.38 31.65 11.46
N ALA A 366 1.47 30.33 11.68
CA ALA A 366 1.37 29.73 13.01
C ALA A 366 2.61 30.03 13.88
N ALA A 367 3.80 30.07 13.28
CA ALA A 367 5.06 30.45 13.91
C ALA A 367 5.03 31.93 14.26
N GLU A 368 4.72 32.80 13.29
CA GLU A 368 4.51 34.24 13.48
C GLU A 368 3.42 34.52 14.53
N PHE A 369 2.32 33.76 14.51
CA PHE A 369 1.27 33.89 15.50
C PHE A 369 1.74 33.44 16.89
N SER A 370 2.47 32.34 16.96
CA SER A 370 3.00 31.79 18.22
C SER A 370 4.11 32.63 18.82
N THR A 371 4.81 33.46 18.03
CA THR A 371 5.84 34.36 18.52
C THR A 371 5.32 35.80 18.58
N ASP A 372 5.13 36.42 17.43
CA ASP A 372 5.04 37.87 17.28
C ASP A 372 3.64 38.35 17.68
N VAL A 373 2.59 37.67 17.19
CA VAL A 373 1.20 37.99 17.56
C VAL A 373 0.92 37.63 19.01
N PHE A 374 1.41 36.48 19.48
CA PHE A 374 1.27 36.07 20.88
C PHE A 374 1.94 37.07 21.83
N ASN A 375 3.17 37.48 21.55
CA ASN A 375 3.89 38.46 22.38
C ASN A 375 3.18 39.83 22.38
N ASN A 376 2.64 40.24 21.23
CA ASN A 376 1.84 41.45 21.12
C ASN A 376 0.55 41.36 21.96
N LEU A 377 -0.23 40.29 21.80
CA LEU A 377 -1.45 40.06 22.58
C LEU A 377 -1.17 39.93 24.08
N LEU A 378 -0.08 39.26 24.47
CA LEU A 378 0.33 39.11 25.85
C LEU A 378 0.64 40.47 26.51
N SER A 379 1.21 41.42 25.76
CA SER A 379 1.47 42.79 26.25
C SER A 379 0.19 43.54 26.63
N HIS A 380 -0.97 43.12 26.09
CA HIS A 380 -2.29 43.66 26.39
C HIS A 380 -3.00 42.91 27.55
N VAL A 381 -2.49 41.76 27.99
CA VAL A 381 -2.99 40.99 29.15
C VAL A 381 -2.48 41.61 30.47
N SER A 382 -2.94 42.84 30.73
CA SER A 382 -2.97 43.56 32.02
C SER A 382 -1.65 44.03 32.68
N VAL A 383 -1.29 45.30 32.46
CA VAL A 383 -0.48 46.11 33.40
C VAL A 383 -1.35 46.72 34.53
N LYS A 384 -2.68 46.74 34.38
CA LYS A 384 -3.58 47.61 35.18
C LYS A 384 -4.21 47.01 36.45
N ASN A 385 -4.02 45.73 36.79
CA ASN A 385 -4.52 45.18 38.07
C ASN A 385 -3.63 44.02 38.56
N ARG A 386 -2.57 44.32 39.31
CA ARG A 386 -1.71 43.30 39.96
C ARG A 386 -2.49 42.59 41.08
N ARG A 387 -3.25 41.55 40.72
CA ARG A 387 -3.79 40.54 41.64
C ARG A 387 -3.26 39.17 41.21
N SER A 388 -3.00 38.29 42.19
CA SER A 388 -2.44 36.95 42.03
C SER A 388 -3.03 36.10 40.89
N SER A 389 -4.30 36.32 40.53
CA SER A 389 -5.00 35.60 39.46
C SER A 389 -4.50 35.89 38.03
N ASN A 390 -3.79 37.01 37.81
CA ASN A 390 -3.28 37.35 36.48
C ASN A 390 -2.00 36.58 36.15
N ASP A 391 -1.22 36.19 37.17
CA ASP A 391 -0.01 35.38 37.01
C ASP A 391 -0.37 33.95 36.56
N ASP A 392 -1.44 33.39 37.13
CA ASP A 392 -2.01 32.10 36.71
C ASP A 392 -2.53 32.15 35.26
N THR A 393 -3.16 33.25 34.86
CA THR A 393 -3.70 33.42 33.50
C THR A 393 -2.57 33.56 32.48
N GLN A 394 -1.53 34.33 32.80
CA GLN A 394 -0.34 34.46 31.96
C GLN A 394 0.42 33.13 31.85
N SER A 395 0.55 32.39 32.95
CA SER A 395 1.15 31.04 32.95
C SER A 395 0.36 30.08 32.05
N GLN A 396 -0.98 30.07 32.14
CA GLN A 396 -1.82 29.23 31.29
C GLN A 396 -1.72 29.58 29.79
N LEU A 397 -1.59 30.87 29.46
CA LEU A 397 -1.40 31.31 28.07
C LEU A 397 -0.03 30.91 27.53
N GLN A 398 1.03 31.06 28.34
CA GLN A 398 2.37 30.61 27.99
C GLN A 398 2.46 29.09 27.85
N ASP A 399 1.75 28.33 28.70
CA ASP A 399 1.66 26.87 28.58
C ASP A 399 0.97 26.45 27.27
N ARG A 400 -0.08 27.17 26.86
CA ARG A 400 -0.74 26.95 25.56
C ARG A 400 0.19 27.30 24.39
N GLN A 401 0.92 28.41 24.47
CA GLN A 401 1.94 28.79 23.46
C GLN A 401 3.00 27.71 23.33
N ARG A 402 3.54 27.20 24.44
CA ARG A 402 4.54 26.12 24.45
C ARG A 402 4.01 24.85 23.78
N ARG A 403 2.74 24.48 24.02
CA ARG A 403 2.12 23.33 23.33
C ARG A 403 2.01 23.57 21.82
N VAL A 404 1.60 24.77 21.39
CA VAL A 404 1.52 25.11 19.95
C VAL A 404 2.89 25.03 19.29
N VAL A 405 3.91 25.63 19.90
CA VAL A 405 5.30 25.57 19.40
C VAL A 405 5.80 24.12 19.34
N SER A 406 5.48 23.30 20.35
CA SER A 406 5.83 21.87 20.36
C SER A 406 5.16 21.11 19.22
N SER A 407 3.88 21.41 18.93
CA SER A 407 3.15 20.81 17.81
C SER A 407 3.70 21.25 16.45
N ILE A 408 4.11 22.52 16.31
CA ILE A 408 4.79 23.02 15.09
C ILE A 408 6.09 22.24 14.86
N GLY A 409 6.95 22.14 15.87
CA GLY A 409 8.22 21.42 15.76
C GLY A 409 8.03 19.92 15.46
N TYR A 410 7.02 19.27 16.06
CA TYR A 410 6.68 17.88 15.74
C TYR A 410 6.28 17.71 14.27
N TYR A 411 5.44 18.61 13.76
CA TYR A 411 5.03 18.55 12.35
C TYR A 411 6.20 18.82 11.41
N GLU A 412 7.05 19.81 11.68
CA GLU A 412 8.23 20.12 10.86
C GLU A 412 9.18 18.92 10.76
N ALA A 413 9.44 18.24 11.88
CA ALA A 413 10.25 17.03 11.90
C ALA A 413 9.62 15.91 11.06
N SER A 414 8.30 15.69 11.20
CA SER A 414 7.55 14.70 10.42
C SER A 414 7.57 15.01 8.93
N LYS A 415 7.36 16.27 8.55
CA LYS A 415 7.45 16.73 7.15
C LYS A 415 8.85 16.49 6.59
N GLN A 416 9.89 16.91 7.31
CA GLN A 416 11.28 16.73 6.87
C GLN A 416 11.62 15.26 6.64
N LYS A 417 11.13 14.36 7.51
CA LYS A 417 11.27 12.91 7.33
C LYS A 417 10.61 12.45 6.03
N ASN A 418 9.36 12.85 5.79
CA ASN A 418 8.63 12.50 4.56
C ASN A 418 9.29 13.06 3.29
N ASP A 419 9.76 14.31 3.33
CA ASP A 419 10.48 14.93 2.23
C ASP A 419 11.75 14.14 1.90
N THR A 420 12.52 13.75 2.93
CA THR A 420 13.73 12.94 2.76
C THR A 420 13.43 11.61 2.08
N ILE A 421 12.37 10.93 2.51
CA ILE A 421 11.91 9.66 1.92
C ILE A 421 11.51 9.84 0.44
N VAL A 422 10.72 10.87 0.14
CA VAL A 422 10.23 11.15 -1.21
C VAL A 422 11.39 11.48 -2.15
N PHE A 423 12.26 12.41 -1.76
CA PHE A 423 13.39 12.79 -2.60
C PHE A 423 14.37 11.64 -2.81
N ALA A 424 14.62 10.81 -1.79
CA ALA A 424 15.46 9.63 -1.95
C ALA A 424 14.85 8.61 -2.92
N ALA A 425 13.54 8.37 -2.87
CA ALA A 425 12.85 7.49 -3.82
C ALA A 425 12.88 8.05 -5.25
N ILE A 426 12.65 9.36 -5.42
CA ILE A 426 12.72 10.03 -6.73
C ILE A 426 14.14 9.97 -7.30
N ALA A 427 15.16 10.25 -6.48
CA ALA A 427 16.56 10.09 -6.86
C ALA A 427 16.88 8.64 -7.24
N GLY A 428 16.34 7.66 -6.49
CA GLY A 428 16.38 6.24 -6.82
C GLY A 428 15.87 5.93 -8.22
N ALA A 429 14.69 6.42 -8.56
CA ALA A 429 14.09 6.24 -9.87
C ALA A 429 14.91 6.89 -11.00
N VAL A 430 15.40 8.12 -10.82
CA VAL A 430 16.24 8.80 -11.82
C VAL A 430 17.54 8.03 -12.09
N VAL A 431 18.21 7.57 -11.03
CA VAL A 431 19.42 6.74 -11.13
C VAL A 431 19.10 5.42 -11.82
N ALA A 432 18.00 4.75 -11.45
CA ALA A 432 17.61 3.49 -12.06
C ALA A 432 17.29 3.65 -13.55
N LEU A 433 16.72 4.78 -13.98
CA LEU A 433 16.49 5.11 -15.40
C LEU A 433 17.79 5.38 -16.19
N ARG A 434 18.96 5.29 -15.53
CA ARG A 434 20.30 5.51 -16.12
C ARG A 434 20.40 6.91 -16.72
N VAL A 435 20.05 7.91 -15.91
CA VAL A 435 20.08 9.33 -16.28
C VAL A 435 21.01 10.06 -15.35
N LEU A 436 21.95 10.84 -15.89
CA LEU A 436 22.78 11.74 -15.10
C LEU A 436 22.29 13.17 -15.33
N PRO A 437 21.55 13.78 -14.39
CA PRO A 437 21.09 15.15 -14.55
C PRO A 437 22.27 16.11 -14.66
N SER A 438 22.06 17.24 -15.36
CA SER A 438 23.06 18.32 -15.48
C SER A 438 23.59 18.80 -14.12
N LYS A 439 22.74 18.79 -13.10
CA LYS A 439 23.09 19.04 -11.70
C LYS A 439 22.96 17.76 -10.89
N LEU A 440 24.10 17.16 -10.54
CA LEU A 440 24.11 15.92 -9.77
C LEU A 440 23.90 16.12 -8.25
N ASN A 441 24.17 17.33 -7.75
CA ASN A 441 24.10 17.65 -6.32
C ASN A 441 22.74 17.36 -5.66
N PRO A 442 21.58 17.70 -6.27
CA PRO A 442 20.27 17.36 -5.70
C PRO A 442 20.04 15.85 -5.58
N VAL A 443 20.47 15.05 -6.56
CA VAL A 443 20.37 13.58 -6.54
C VAL A 443 21.20 13.01 -5.38
N ILE A 444 22.49 13.38 -5.30
CA ILE A 444 23.40 12.90 -4.26
C ILE A 444 22.90 13.31 -2.87
N ARG A 445 22.48 14.56 -2.70
CA ARG A 445 21.99 15.07 -1.41
C ARG A 445 20.77 14.28 -0.94
N SER A 446 19.83 14.01 -1.84
CA SER A 446 18.59 13.27 -1.53
C SER A 446 18.90 11.86 -1.05
N ILE A 447 19.79 11.15 -1.75
CA ILE A 447 20.22 9.79 -1.38
C ILE A 447 20.98 9.81 -0.05
N MET A 448 21.94 10.70 0.10
CA MET A 448 22.79 10.79 1.30
C MET A 448 22.01 11.19 2.56
N ASN A 449 20.99 12.05 2.43
CA ASN A 449 20.13 12.42 3.55
C ASN A 449 19.37 11.19 4.05
N SER A 450 18.75 10.41 3.15
CA SER A 450 18.07 9.18 3.55
C SER A 450 19.02 8.16 4.19
N ILE A 451 20.21 7.92 3.62
CA ILE A 451 21.18 7.01 4.25
C ILE A 451 21.54 7.42 5.68
N LYS A 452 21.62 8.73 5.96
CA LYS A 452 22.00 9.25 7.29
C LYS A 452 20.84 9.25 8.30
N SER A 453 19.63 9.58 7.87
CA SER A 453 18.51 9.88 8.78
C SER A 453 17.32 8.93 8.67
N GLU A 454 17.31 8.00 7.73
CA GLU A 454 16.22 7.02 7.57
C GLU A 454 16.23 5.98 8.70
N GLU A 455 15.09 5.82 9.35
CA GLU A 455 14.91 4.84 10.43
C GLU A 455 14.48 3.47 9.88
N ASN A 456 13.75 3.47 8.75
CA ASN A 456 13.30 2.23 8.14
C ASN A 456 14.45 1.56 7.38
N PHE A 457 14.90 0.40 7.89
CA PHE A 457 16.02 -0.34 7.32
C PHE A 457 15.85 -0.69 5.83
N GLU A 458 14.65 -1.04 5.38
CA GLU A 458 14.42 -1.42 3.98
C GLU A 458 14.54 -0.19 3.06
N LEU A 459 14.01 0.96 3.47
CA LEU A 459 14.17 2.22 2.72
C LEU A 459 15.63 2.68 2.70
N GLN A 460 16.31 2.64 3.85
CA GLN A 460 17.73 3.00 3.95
C GLN A 460 18.61 2.09 3.07
N LYS A 461 18.33 0.77 3.07
CA LYS A 461 19.01 -0.21 2.21
C LYS A 461 18.79 0.08 0.73
N ARG A 462 17.58 0.49 0.33
CA ARG A 462 17.31 0.91 -1.06
C ARG A 462 18.18 2.11 -1.43
N SER A 463 18.25 3.15 -0.59
CA SER A 463 19.08 4.33 -0.84
C SER A 463 20.57 3.99 -0.91
N ALA A 464 21.07 3.07 -0.06
CA ALA A 464 22.44 2.58 -0.13
C ALA A 464 22.73 1.85 -1.45
N SER A 465 21.79 1.01 -1.93
CA SER A 465 21.89 0.36 -3.23
C SER A 465 21.87 1.37 -4.37
N THR A 466 21.00 2.39 -4.31
CA THR A 466 20.95 3.48 -5.28
C THR A 466 22.28 4.22 -5.34
N LEU A 467 22.91 4.51 -4.20
CA LEU A 467 24.22 5.17 -4.17
C LEU A 467 25.28 4.32 -4.87
N ALA A 468 25.30 3.01 -4.63
CA ALA A 468 26.22 2.11 -5.31
C ALA A 468 26.00 2.12 -6.83
N SER A 469 24.75 2.05 -7.28
CA SER A 469 24.40 2.15 -8.71
C SER A 469 24.74 3.51 -9.31
N LEU A 470 24.62 4.60 -8.54
CA LEU A 470 25.01 5.94 -9.00
C LEU A 470 26.53 6.05 -9.17
N VAL A 471 27.31 5.50 -8.24
CA VAL A 471 28.77 5.47 -8.34
C VAL A 471 29.21 4.65 -9.55
N GLU A 472 28.58 3.49 -9.76
CA GLU A 472 28.79 2.66 -10.96
C GLU A 472 28.47 3.46 -12.24
N LEU A 473 27.32 4.15 -12.29
CA LEU A 473 26.93 5.01 -13.40
C LEU A 473 27.93 6.13 -13.70
N CYS A 474 28.45 6.79 -12.68
CA CYS A 474 29.45 7.85 -12.83
C CYS A 474 30.83 7.33 -13.25
N SER A 475 31.09 6.02 -13.09
CA SER A 475 32.37 5.40 -13.46
C SER A 475 32.48 5.03 -14.93
N TYR A 476 31.37 4.98 -15.67
CA TYR A 476 31.39 4.77 -17.11
C TYR A 476 31.83 6.06 -17.83
N GLU A 477 32.93 5.97 -18.60
CA GLU A 477 33.63 7.11 -19.23
C GLU A 477 32.90 7.75 -20.43
N ASP A 478 31.77 7.21 -20.89
CA ASP A 478 31.13 7.67 -22.12
C ASP A 478 30.07 8.77 -21.92
N ASN A 479 30.30 9.89 -22.61
CA ASN A 479 29.47 11.10 -22.68
C ASN A 479 28.07 10.91 -23.29
N THR A 480 27.51 9.70 -23.34
CA THR A 480 26.17 9.42 -23.90
C THR A 480 25.04 9.47 -22.86
N ILE A 481 25.40 9.52 -21.57
CA ILE A 481 24.47 9.51 -20.43
C ILE A 481 24.28 10.91 -19.78
N ARG A 482 25.12 11.89 -20.16
CA ARG A 482 25.06 13.28 -19.66
C ARG A 482 24.13 14.18 -20.44
#